data_AF-A0A1S9UVA4-F1
#
_entry.id   AF-A0A1S9UVA4-F1
#
_cell.length_a   1.000
_cell.length_b   1.000
_cell.length_c   1.000
_cell.angle_alpha   90.00
_cell.angle_beta   90.00
_cell.angle_gamma   90.00
#
_symmetry.space_group_name_H-M   'P 1'
#
loop_
_entity.id
_entity.type
_entity.pdbx_description
1 polymer ?
#
loop_
_entity_poly.entity_id
_entity_poly.type
_entity_poly.pdbx_seq_one_letter_code
_entity_poly.pdbx_strand_id
1 'polypeptide(L)'
;MAKYYGYCYNEEGKFTEMIPLEEKPIYEKQTLYREETKEIVTEQKLCQVHQSIQDGTYIPYQEDEESISEYDCPDCVMEHVEYETIKVPYEEDVVIGYEPDIPVDCTLEVCPDGIYYPLFKEGKWVKTVEPNPEEPQPEEPSELESLKKKQELMEKALDELLLGGM
;
A
#
# COMPACT_ATOMS: atom_id res chain seq x y z
N MET A 1 -4.53 3.91 14.09
CA MET A 1 -4.68 3.72 12.64
C MET A 1 -6.13 3.32 12.40
N ALA A 2 -6.80 3.93 11.43
CA ALA A 2 -8.15 3.52 11.08
C ALA A 2 -8.07 2.11 10.46
N LYS A 3 -8.87 1.16 10.96
CA LYS A 3 -8.93 -0.17 10.35
C LYS A 3 -9.68 -0.06 9.02
N TYR A 4 -9.00 -0.37 7.92
CA TYR A 4 -9.67 -0.53 6.62
C TYR A 4 -10.43 -1.85 6.60
N TYR A 5 -11.60 -1.83 5.98
CA TYR A 5 -12.40 -3.02 5.76
C TYR A 5 -12.64 -3.18 4.26
N GLY A 6 -12.42 -4.39 3.77
CA GLY A 6 -12.74 -4.80 2.40
C GLY A 6 -14.11 -5.46 2.37
N TYR A 7 -14.92 -5.07 1.40
CA TYR A 7 -16.20 -5.70 1.10
C TYR A 7 -15.97 -6.67 -0.06
N CYS A 8 -16.04 -7.97 0.24
CA CYS A 8 -15.71 -9.01 -0.70
C CYS A 8 -16.97 -9.50 -1.44
N TYR A 9 -16.76 -10.02 -2.65
CA TYR A 9 -17.80 -10.51 -3.52
C TYR A 9 -17.38 -11.79 -4.22
N ASN A 10 -18.36 -12.65 -4.53
CA ASN A 10 -18.11 -13.89 -5.26
C ASN A 10 -17.93 -13.63 -6.78
N GLU A 11 -17.69 -14.69 -7.55
CA GLU A 11 -17.56 -14.62 -9.02
C GLU A 11 -18.79 -14.04 -9.73
N GLU A 12 -19.98 -14.12 -9.12
CA GLU A 12 -21.22 -13.53 -9.64
C GLU A 12 -21.37 -12.03 -9.27
N GLY A 13 -20.43 -11.47 -8.52
CA GLY A 13 -20.44 -10.11 -7.99
C GLY A 13 -21.34 -9.93 -6.75
N LYS A 14 -21.84 -11.00 -6.13
CA LYS A 14 -22.67 -10.90 -4.90
C LYS A 14 -21.77 -10.70 -3.69
N PHE A 15 -22.16 -9.77 -2.82
CA PHE A 15 -21.49 -9.58 -1.53
C PHE A 15 -21.43 -10.88 -0.73
N THR A 16 -20.25 -11.18 -0.20
CA THR A 16 -19.99 -12.36 0.62
C THR A 16 -19.77 -11.97 2.07
N GLU A 17 -18.73 -11.18 2.33
CA GLU A 17 -18.32 -10.81 3.68
C GLU A 17 -17.52 -9.51 3.72
N MET A 18 -17.37 -8.97 4.94
CA MET A 18 -16.51 -7.84 5.23
C MET A 18 -15.31 -8.32 6.04
N ILE A 19 -14.11 -8.12 5.51
CA ILE A 19 -12.85 -8.53 6.14
C ILE A 19 -12.03 -7.30 6.56
N PRO A 20 -11.30 -7.34 7.68
CA PRO A 20 -10.29 -6.33 7.97
C PRO A 20 -9.13 -6.47 6.98
N LEU A 21 -8.65 -5.34 6.45
CA LEU A 21 -7.50 -5.32 5.54
C LEU A 21 -6.22 -5.01 6.30
N GLU A 22 -5.16 -5.72 5.96
CA GLU A 22 -3.81 -5.39 6.40
C GLU A 22 -3.26 -4.23 5.58
N GLU A 23 -2.36 -3.45 6.17
CA GLU A 23 -1.65 -2.38 5.47
C GLU A 23 -0.33 -2.91 4.94
N LYS A 24 -0.02 -2.64 3.68
CA LYS A 24 1.30 -2.89 3.09
C LYS A 24 2.09 -1.59 2.94
N PRO A 25 3.41 -1.61 3.16
CA PRO A 25 4.25 -0.45 2.96
C PRO A 25 4.39 -0.11 1.46
N ILE A 26 4.38 1.19 1.16
CA ILE A 26 4.73 1.74 -0.14
C ILE A 26 6.20 2.14 -0.10
N TYR A 27 7.00 1.59 -1.02
CA TYR A 27 8.43 1.87 -1.14
C TYR A 27 8.73 2.88 -2.23
N GLU A 28 9.68 3.76 -1.98
CA GLU A 28 10.26 4.68 -2.97
C GLU A 28 11.77 4.61 -2.93
N LYS A 29 12.40 4.51 -4.10
CA LYS A 29 13.86 4.55 -4.21
C LYS A 29 14.36 5.96 -3.96
N GLN A 30 15.18 6.12 -2.93
CA GLN A 30 15.83 7.39 -2.62
C GLN A 30 17.35 7.25 -2.63
N THR A 31 18.03 8.29 -3.12
CA THR A 31 19.48 8.38 -3.04
C THR A 31 19.88 8.94 -1.69
N LEU A 32 20.54 8.11 -0.88
CA LEU A 32 21.10 8.46 0.41
C LEU A 32 22.62 8.55 0.31
N TYR A 33 23.26 9.13 1.33
CA TYR A 33 24.71 9.28 1.38
C TYR A 33 25.24 8.63 2.63
N ARG A 34 26.23 7.73 2.47
CA ARG A 34 27.01 7.19 3.59
C ARG A 34 28.38 7.84 3.61
N GLU A 35 28.90 8.00 4.81
CA GLU A 35 30.24 8.50 5.03
C GLU A 35 31.23 7.34 5.02
N GLU A 36 32.26 7.45 4.17
CA GLU A 36 33.36 6.49 4.10
C GLU A 36 34.68 7.22 4.27
N THR A 37 35.63 6.58 4.95
CA THR A 37 37.00 7.09 5.04
C THR A 37 37.78 6.62 3.82
N LYS A 38 38.30 7.57 3.05
CA LYS A 38 39.16 7.30 1.90
C LYS A 38 40.60 7.63 2.25
N GLU A 39 41.48 6.69 1.96
CA GLU A 39 42.93 6.86 2.07
C GLU A 39 43.48 7.58 0.84
N ILE A 40 44.23 8.66 1.06
CA ILE A 40 44.94 9.41 0.04
C ILE A 40 46.42 9.24 0.32
N VAL A 41 47.08 8.46 -0.53
CA VAL A 41 48.52 8.19 -0.44
C VAL A 41 49.25 9.18 -1.34
N THR A 42 50.10 10.01 -0.74
CA THR A 42 51.06 10.81 -1.49
C THR A 42 52.37 10.03 -1.56
N GLU A 43 52.80 9.68 -2.77
CA GLU A 43 54.09 9.00 -2.98
C GLU A 43 55.26 9.97 -2.75
N GLN A 44 56.37 9.43 -2.24
CA GLN A 44 57.60 10.19 -2.08
C GLN A 44 58.15 10.62 -3.45
N LYS A 45 58.51 11.91 -3.56
CA LYS A 45 59.23 12.47 -4.71
C LYS A 45 60.37 13.32 -4.20
N LEU A 46 61.59 12.78 -4.31
CA LEU A 46 62.79 13.52 -3.95
C LEU A 46 63.22 14.45 -5.09
N CYS A 47 63.82 15.58 -4.74
CA CYS A 47 64.49 16.43 -5.72
C CYS A 47 65.75 15.73 -6.25
N GLN A 48 66.32 16.24 -7.35
CA GLN A 48 67.50 15.61 -7.99
C GLN A 48 68.69 15.43 -7.04
N VAL A 49 68.88 16.37 -6.10
CA VAL A 49 69.98 16.33 -5.12
C VAL A 49 69.74 15.20 -4.13
N HIS A 50 68.60 15.17 -3.45
CA HIS A 50 68.28 14.10 -2.48
C HIS A 50 68.16 12.72 -3.13
N GLN A 51 67.68 12.65 -4.37
CA GLN A 51 67.70 11.43 -5.15
C GLN A 51 69.15 10.96 -5.37
N SER A 52 70.07 11.85 -5.76
CA SER A 52 71.48 11.50 -5.94
C SER A 52 72.19 11.10 -4.64
N ILE A 53 71.78 11.66 -3.50
CA ILE A 53 72.26 11.26 -2.17
C ILE A 53 71.78 9.85 -1.85
N GLN A 54 70.50 9.56 -2.08
CA GLN A 54 69.93 8.22 -1.88
C GLN A 54 70.58 7.18 -2.80
N ASP A 55 70.86 7.55 -4.05
CA ASP A 55 71.51 6.70 -5.05
C ASP A 55 73.04 6.58 -4.84
N GLY A 56 73.62 7.30 -3.88
CA GLY A 56 75.05 7.28 -3.57
C GLY A 56 75.94 7.93 -4.64
N THR A 57 75.38 8.77 -5.49
CA THR A 57 76.07 9.45 -6.61
C THR A 57 76.36 10.93 -6.34
N TYR A 58 75.91 11.44 -5.20
CA TYR A 58 76.14 12.83 -4.79
C TYR A 58 77.63 13.11 -4.52
N ILE A 59 78.14 14.20 -5.11
CA ILE A 59 79.50 14.69 -4.91
C ILE A 59 79.39 16.10 -4.32
N PRO A 60 79.73 16.31 -3.04
CA PRO A 60 79.71 17.63 -2.42
C PRO A 60 80.81 18.52 -3.01
N TYR A 61 80.57 19.83 -3.08
CA TYR A 61 81.55 20.78 -3.64
C TYR A 61 82.61 21.17 -2.62
N GLN A 62 82.34 21.03 -1.32
CA GLN A 62 83.26 21.30 -0.21
C GLN A 62 83.18 20.17 0.83
N GLU A 63 84.29 19.91 1.55
CA GLU A 63 84.38 18.81 2.54
C GLU A 63 83.43 19.00 3.75
N ASP A 64 82.97 20.23 4.00
CA ASP A 64 82.13 20.65 5.12
C ASP A 64 80.69 21.04 4.71
N GLU A 65 80.29 20.76 3.46
CA GLU A 65 78.94 21.07 2.96
C GLU A 65 77.91 20.03 3.44
N GLU A 66 77.19 20.35 4.51
CA GLU A 66 76.03 19.56 4.95
C GLU A 66 74.83 19.80 4.04
N SER A 67 74.33 18.74 3.39
CA SER A 67 73.08 18.80 2.63
C SER A 67 71.90 18.99 3.59
N ILE A 68 70.96 19.86 3.24
CA ILE A 68 69.66 19.96 3.93
C ILE A 68 68.98 18.58 3.98
N SER A 69 68.23 18.28 5.03
CA SER A 69 67.43 17.05 5.15
C SER A 69 66.36 16.97 4.06
N GLU A 70 66.03 15.77 3.57
CA GLU A 70 64.90 15.58 2.64
C GLU A 70 63.56 16.01 3.24
N TYR A 71 63.43 15.99 4.58
CA TYR A 71 62.21 16.41 5.29
C TYR A 71 62.06 17.94 5.39
N ASP A 72 63.17 18.66 5.32
CA ASP A 72 63.20 20.13 5.41
C ASP A 72 63.38 20.78 4.02
N CYS A 73 63.49 19.96 2.97
CA CYS A 73 63.68 20.42 1.60
C CYS A 73 62.32 20.77 0.96
N PRO A 74 62.09 22.03 0.53
CA PRO A 74 60.82 22.43 -0.10
C PRO A 74 60.58 21.78 -1.46
N ASP A 75 61.63 21.28 -2.11
CA ASP A 75 61.55 20.59 -3.40
C ASP A 75 61.33 19.08 -3.27
N CYS A 76 61.35 18.55 -2.03
CA CYS A 76 61.04 17.14 -1.75
C CYS A 76 59.61 17.00 -1.24
N VAL A 77 58.91 16.00 -1.75
CA VAL A 77 57.60 15.56 -1.25
C VAL A 77 57.81 14.26 -0.50
N MET A 78 57.49 14.27 0.79
CA MET A 78 57.59 13.07 1.62
C MET A 78 56.33 12.22 1.50
N GLU A 79 56.52 10.90 1.56
CA GLU A 79 55.40 9.97 1.62
C GLU A 79 54.58 10.24 2.88
N HIS A 80 53.28 10.40 2.69
CA HIS A 80 52.34 10.50 3.79
C HIS A 80 50.98 10.01 3.34
N VAL A 81 50.20 9.61 4.34
CA VAL A 81 48.85 9.10 4.17
C VAL A 81 47.89 10.05 4.86
N GLU A 82 46.94 10.57 4.10
CA GLU A 82 45.84 11.38 4.62
C GLU A 82 44.54 10.59 4.55
N TYR A 83 43.65 10.86 5.50
CA TYR A 83 42.33 10.24 5.57
C TYR A 83 41.28 11.33 5.40
N GLU A 84 40.49 11.22 4.34
CA GLU A 84 39.37 12.12 4.09
C GLU A 84 38.04 11.39 4.22
N THR A 85 37.05 12.04 4.84
CA THR A 85 35.68 11.55 4.88
C THR A 85 34.96 11.98 3.60
N ILE A 86 34.59 11.00 2.77
CA ILE A 86 33.82 11.22 1.55
C ILE A 86 32.36 10.79 1.74
N LYS A 87 31.45 11.44 1.00
CA LYS A 87 30.03 11.06 0.96
C LYS A 87 29.76 10.23 -0.29
N VAL A 88 29.48 8.95 -0.11
CA VAL A 88 29.20 8.01 -1.20
C VAL A 88 27.68 7.85 -1.35
N PRO A 89 27.10 8.18 -2.53
CA PRO A 89 25.68 8.00 -2.76
C PRO A 89 25.34 6.51 -2.93
N TYR A 90 24.21 6.08 -2.39
CA TYR A 90 23.64 4.75 -2.60
C TYR A 90 22.11 4.83 -2.69
N GLU A 91 21.48 3.86 -3.34
CA GLU A 91 20.02 3.78 -3.45
C GLU A 91 19.46 2.84 -2.38
N GLU A 92 18.39 3.27 -1.71
CA GLU A 92 17.67 2.47 -0.73
C GLU A 92 16.16 2.64 -0.91
N ASP A 93 15.42 1.54 -0.77
CA ASP A 93 13.95 1.56 -0.80
C ASP A 93 13.43 2.03 0.55
N VAL A 94 12.95 3.28 0.60
CA VAL A 94 12.43 3.92 1.82
C VAL A 94 10.91 3.81 1.85
N VAL A 95 10.35 3.46 3.01
CA VAL A 95 8.90 3.40 3.20
C VAL A 95 8.33 4.83 3.28
N ILE A 96 7.56 5.24 2.27
CA ILE A 96 6.96 6.58 2.19
C ILE A 96 5.53 6.63 2.75
N GLY A 97 4.89 5.47 2.91
CA GLY A 97 3.51 5.38 3.35
C GLY A 97 3.03 3.95 3.44
N TYR A 98 1.74 3.80 3.75
CA TYR A 98 1.07 2.52 3.86
C TYR A 98 -0.26 2.58 3.09
N GLU A 99 -0.59 1.51 2.39
CA GLU A 99 -1.88 1.34 1.70
C GLU A 99 -2.53 0.02 2.12
N PRO A 100 -3.87 -0.09 2.10
CA PRO A 100 -4.53 -1.37 2.38
C PRO A 100 -4.21 -2.39 1.29
N ASP A 101 -3.85 -3.60 1.69
CA ASP A 101 -3.67 -4.73 0.78
C ASP A 101 -5.01 -5.40 0.49
N ILE A 102 -5.65 -4.97 -0.60
CA ILE A 102 -7.00 -5.40 -0.98
C ILE A 102 -6.91 -6.68 -1.82
N PRO A 103 -7.55 -7.78 -1.42
CA PRO A 103 -7.67 -8.98 -2.26
C PRO A 103 -8.41 -8.69 -3.56
N VAL A 104 -8.15 -9.50 -4.59
CA VAL A 104 -8.69 -9.29 -5.94
C VAL A 104 -10.23 -9.28 -5.96
N ASP A 105 -10.85 -10.06 -5.08
CA ASP A 105 -12.28 -10.25 -4.91
C ASP A 105 -12.91 -9.30 -3.88
N CYS A 106 -12.19 -8.26 -3.45
CA CYS A 106 -12.67 -7.30 -2.47
C CYS A 106 -12.53 -5.85 -2.97
N THR A 107 -13.31 -4.95 -2.36
CA THR A 107 -13.28 -3.52 -2.64
C THR A 107 -13.32 -2.70 -1.34
N LEU A 108 -12.77 -1.48 -1.36
CA LEU A 108 -12.95 -0.50 -0.28
C LEU A 108 -14.32 0.19 -0.35
N GLU A 109 -15.06 0.02 -1.46
CA GLU A 109 -16.41 0.56 -1.58
C GLU A 109 -17.39 -0.19 -0.66
N VAL A 110 -18.04 0.56 0.22
CA VAL A 110 -19.05 0.02 1.13
C VAL A 110 -20.20 -0.59 0.34
N CYS A 111 -20.47 -1.87 0.61
CA CYS A 111 -21.62 -2.56 0.04
C CYS A 111 -22.92 -1.86 0.47
N PRO A 112 -23.82 -1.49 -0.46
CA PRO A 112 -25.13 -0.96 -0.12
C PRO A 112 -25.93 -1.93 0.76
N ASP A 113 -26.85 -1.41 1.56
CA ASP A 113 -27.70 -2.22 2.45
C ASP A 113 -28.44 -3.34 1.69
N GLY A 114 -28.51 -4.51 2.33
CA GLY A 114 -29.01 -5.77 1.74
C GLY A 114 -30.46 -5.77 1.23
N ILE A 115 -31.19 -4.66 1.39
CA ILE A 115 -32.52 -4.44 0.79
C ILE A 115 -32.43 -4.49 -0.76
N TYR A 116 -31.29 -4.15 -1.34
CA TYR A 116 -31.16 -3.92 -2.79
C TYR A 116 -30.42 -5.03 -3.57
N TYR A 117 -30.14 -6.19 -2.95
CA TYR A 117 -29.35 -7.29 -3.51
C TYR A 117 -28.20 -6.79 -4.41
N PRO A 118 -27.25 -6.02 -3.85
CA PRO A 118 -26.26 -5.33 -4.65
C PRO A 118 -25.32 -6.31 -5.36
N LEU A 119 -25.03 -6.03 -6.64
CA LEU A 119 -24.08 -6.77 -7.46
C LEU A 119 -22.90 -5.88 -7.81
N PHE A 120 -21.69 -6.31 -7.48
CA PHE A 120 -20.45 -5.65 -7.86
C PHE A 120 -20.14 -5.93 -9.33
N LYS A 121 -20.22 -4.89 -10.16
CA LYS A 121 -19.92 -4.95 -11.59
C LYS A 121 -19.10 -3.72 -11.99
N GLU A 122 -18.09 -3.92 -12.82
CA GLU A 122 -17.25 -2.84 -13.35
C GLU A 122 -16.61 -1.96 -12.27
N GLY A 123 -16.25 -2.55 -11.14
CA GLY A 123 -15.60 -1.84 -10.03
C GLY A 123 -16.55 -1.04 -9.13
N LYS A 124 -17.88 -1.19 -9.27
CA LYS A 124 -18.88 -0.50 -8.45
C LYS A 124 -20.04 -1.40 -8.04
N TRP A 125 -20.64 -1.10 -6.90
CA TRP A 125 -21.88 -1.75 -6.47
C TRP A 125 -23.10 -1.23 -7.26
N VAL A 126 -23.75 -2.13 -8.00
CA VAL A 126 -25.00 -1.87 -8.72
C VAL A 126 -26.17 -2.38 -7.88
N LYS A 127 -27.10 -1.48 -7.53
CA LYS A 127 -28.36 -1.85 -6.86
C LYS A 127 -29.28 -2.50 -7.88
N THR A 128 -29.82 -3.69 -7.59
CA THR A 128 -30.65 -4.45 -8.54
C THR A 128 -32.16 -4.23 -8.40
N VAL A 129 -32.57 -3.28 -7.54
CA VAL A 129 -33.95 -2.81 -7.31
C VAL A 129 -34.75 -3.72 -6.38
N GLU A 130 -35.60 -3.08 -5.57
CA GLU A 130 -36.42 -3.62 -4.48
C GLU A 130 -37.19 -4.89 -4.87
N PRO A 131 -37.36 -5.85 -3.94
CA PRO A 131 -38.41 -6.86 -4.12
C PRO A 131 -39.71 -6.09 -4.38
N ASN A 132 -40.32 -6.33 -5.54
CA ASN A 132 -41.62 -5.77 -5.87
C ASN A 132 -42.50 -6.00 -4.63
N PRO A 133 -43.09 -4.96 -4.01
CA PRO A 133 -44.02 -5.20 -2.91
C PRO A 133 -45.05 -6.18 -3.47
N GLU A 134 -45.16 -7.36 -2.85
CA GLU A 134 -46.30 -8.22 -3.15
C GLU A 134 -47.51 -7.32 -2.91
N GLU A 135 -48.23 -6.97 -3.98
CA GLU A 135 -49.50 -6.27 -3.84
C GLU A 135 -50.27 -7.05 -2.79
N PRO A 136 -50.81 -6.40 -1.73
CA PRO A 136 -51.56 -7.10 -0.71
C PRO A 136 -52.57 -7.97 -1.46
N GLN A 137 -52.40 -9.30 -1.38
CA GLN A 137 -53.37 -10.20 -1.95
C GLN A 137 -54.72 -9.74 -1.38
N PRO A 138 -55.74 -9.49 -2.21
CA PRO A 138 -57.02 -9.01 -1.71
C PRO A 138 -57.42 -9.92 -0.55
N GLU A 139 -57.61 -9.33 0.63
CA GLU A 139 -57.88 -10.09 1.86
C GLU A 139 -58.94 -11.13 1.52
N GLU A 140 -58.58 -12.42 1.59
CA GLU A 140 -59.58 -13.47 1.47
C GLU A 140 -60.65 -13.14 2.51
N PRO A 141 -61.93 -13.08 2.11
CA PRO A 141 -62.99 -12.65 3.02
C PRO A 141 -62.88 -13.50 4.26
N SER A 142 -62.73 -12.85 5.43
CA SER A 142 -62.51 -13.56 6.68
C SER A 142 -63.52 -14.69 6.82
N GLU A 143 -63.14 -15.80 7.46
CA GLU A 143 -64.03 -16.94 7.72
C GLU A 143 -65.41 -16.50 8.26
N LEU A 144 -65.45 -15.39 9.01
CA LEU A 144 -66.68 -14.76 9.49
C LEU A 144 -67.55 -14.14 8.39
N GLU A 145 -66.97 -13.44 7.42
CA GLU A 145 -67.72 -12.88 6.28
C GLU A 145 -68.24 -13.99 5.36
N SER A 146 -67.42 -15.03 5.14
CA SER A 146 -67.85 -16.19 4.35
C SER A 146 -68.97 -16.97 5.05
N LEU A 147 -68.92 -17.11 6.38
CA LEU A 147 -69.98 -17.70 7.20
C LEU A 147 -71.26 -16.86 7.20
N LYS A 148 -71.16 -15.53 7.34
CA LYS A 148 -72.34 -14.63 7.28
C LYS A 148 -73.04 -14.73 5.92
N LYS A 149 -72.28 -14.73 4.82
CA LYS A 149 -72.86 -14.88 3.47
C LYS A 149 -73.55 -16.23 3.29
N LYS A 150 -73.00 -17.32 3.86
CA LYS A 150 -73.65 -18.64 3.87
C LYS A 150 -74.94 -18.64 4.69
N GLN A 151 -74.98 -17.97 5.84
CA GLN A 151 -76.20 -17.83 6.64
C GLN A 151 -77.27 -17.03 5.91
N GLU A 152 -76.93 -15.90 5.30
CA GLU A 152 -77.86 -15.08 4.54
C GLU A 152 -78.45 -15.83 3.33
N LEU A 153 -77.63 -16.59 2.61
CA LEU A 153 -78.10 -17.46 1.53
C LEU A 153 -79.04 -18.57 2.03
N MET A 154 -78.75 -19.14 3.19
CA MET A 154 -79.59 -20.17 3.81
C MET A 154 -80.93 -19.59 4.28
N GLU A 155 -80.92 -18.43 4.93
CA GLU A 155 -82.12 -17.69 5.35
C GLU A 155 -82.98 -17.34 4.13
N LYS A 156 -82.39 -16.82 3.07
CA LYS A 156 -83.11 -16.49 1.84
C LYS A 156 -83.75 -17.72 1.19
N ALA A 157 -83.04 -18.86 1.15
CA ALA A 157 -83.60 -20.11 0.63
C ALA A 157 -84.75 -20.63 1.50
N LEU A 158 -84.66 -20.47 2.82
CA LEU A 158 -85.73 -20.81 3.76
C LEU A 158 -86.96 -19.89 3.56
N ASP A 159 -86.74 -18.59 3.43
CA ASP A 159 -87.81 -17.63 3.15
C ASP A 159 -88.50 -17.92 1.80
N GLU A 160 -87.73 -18.26 0.76
CA GLU A 160 -88.28 -18.62 -0.54
C GLU A 160 -89.09 -19.93 -0.49
N LEU A 161 -88.69 -20.91 0.33
CA LEU A 161 -89.46 -22.13 0.56
C LEU A 161 -90.73 -21.89 1.39
N LEU A 162 -90.67 -21.00 2.38
CA LEU A 162 -91.80 -20.68 3.26
C LEU A 162 -92.82 -19.77 2.57
N LEU A 163 -92.36 -18.82 1.73
CA LEU A 163 -93.21 -17.88 0.99
C LEU A 163 -93.61 -18.40 -0.39
N GLY A 164 -92.81 -19.26 -1.02
CA GLY A 164 -93.11 -19.91 -2.31
C GLY A 164 -93.87 -21.23 -2.20
N GLY A 165 -94.19 -21.67 -0.98
CA GLY A 165 -94.97 -22.88 -0.68
C GLY A 165 -96.47 -22.65 -0.45
N MET A 166 -96.99 -21.45 -0.67
CA MET A 166 -98.42 -21.09 -0.71
C MET A 166 -98.80 -20.63 -2.12
#